data_AF-A0A4Q7SZQ4-F1
#
_entry.id   AF-A0A4Q7SZQ4-F1
#
_cell.length_a   1.000
_cell.length_b   1.000
_cell.length_c   1.000
_cell.angle_alpha   90.00
_cell.angle_beta   90.00
_cell.angle_gamma   90.00
#
_symmetry.space_group_name_H-M   'P 1'
#
loop_
_entity.id
_entity.type
_entity.pdbx_description
1 polymer ?
#
loop_
_entity_poly.entity_id
_entity_poly.type
_entity_poly.pdbx_seq_one_letter_code
_entity_poly.pdbx_strand_id
1 'polypeptide(L)' 'MTPIAHPKIWQTANARIEALLKRMSVADKIGQLIRVDIASIEPLELRTYKLGSILNGVNAD' A
#
# COMPACT_ATOMS: atom_id res chain seq x y z
N MET A 1 -9.82 12.41 19.35
CA MET A 1 -10.33 11.06 19.08
C MET A 1 -9.20 10.09 19.37
N THR A 2 -9.31 9.23 20.37
CA THR A 2 -8.26 8.25 20.69
C THR A 2 -8.36 7.11 19.68
N PRO A 3 -7.29 6.76 18.94
CA PRO A 3 -7.34 5.63 18.01
C PRO A 3 -7.66 4.36 18.78
N ILE A 4 -8.73 3.65 18.41
CA ILE A 4 -9.11 2.39 19.05
C ILE A 4 -8.32 1.27 18.37
N ALA A 5 -7.04 1.13 18.74
CA ALA A 5 -6.25 -0.02 18.32
C ALA A 5 -6.73 -1.26 19.08
N HIS A 6 -6.98 -2.37 18.38
CA HIS A 6 -7.39 -3.61 19.04
C HIS A 6 -6.24 -4.14 19.94
N PRO A 7 -6.43 -4.28 21.26
CA PRO A 7 -5.33 -4.47 22.21
C PRO A 7 -4.47 -5.72 21.95
N LYS A 8 -5.08 -6.79 21.44
CA LYS A 8 -4.40 -8.07 21.20
C LYS A 8 -3.64 -8.14 19.88
N ILE A 9 -4.07 -7.37 18.87
CA ILE A 9 -3.54 -7.44 17.50
C ILE A 9 -2.49 -6.34 17.28
N TRP A 10 -2.60 -5.23 18.01
CA TRP A 10 -1.75 -4.06 17.78
C TRP A 10 -0.26 -4.33 17.92
N GLN A 11 0.17 -5.06 18.96
CA GLN A 11 1.59 -5.32 19.20
C GLN A 11 2.24 -6.11 18.06
N THR A 12 1.56 -7.17 17.60
CA THR A 12 2.07 -8.03 16.52
C THR A 12 1.96 -7.35 15.15
N ALA A 13 0.89 -6.60 14.90
CA ALA A 13 0.73 -5.80 13.69
C ALA A 13 1.80 -4.72 13.57
N ASN A 14 2.07 -3.96 14.63
CA ASN A 14 3.05 -2.88 14.62
C ASN A 14 4.48 -3.41 14.37
N ALA A 15 4.87 -4.51 15.02
CA ALA A 15 6.18 -5.12 14.79
C ALA A 15 6.38 -5.55 13.32
N ARG A 16 5.34 -6.10 12.68
CA ARG A 16 5.39 -6.47 11.25
C ARG A 16 5.46 -5.23 10.35
N ILE A 17 4.69 -4.18 10.66
CA ILE A 17 4.69 -2.92 9.90
C ILE A 17 6.08 -2.28 9.97
N GLU A 18 6.68 -2.17 11.15
CA GLU A 18 8.02 -1.62 11.31
C GLU A 18 9.09 -2.41 10.55
N ALA A 19 9.04 -3.74 10.62
CA ALA A 19 9.97 -4.60 9.90
C ALA A 19 9.85 -4.45 8.37
N LEU A 20 8.62 -4.25 7.86
CA LEU A 20 8.35 -4.00 6.44
C LEU A 20 8.88 -2.62 6.03
N LEU A 21 8.53 -1.56 6.77
CA LEU A 21 8.93 -0.18 6.48
C LEU A 21 10.46 0.02 6.50
N LYS A 22 11.19 -0.74 7.33
CA LYS A 22 12.67 -0.73 7.36
C LYS A 22 13.30 -1.30 6.10
N ARG A 23 12.61 -2.20 5.38
CA ARG A 23 13.11 -2.85 4.16
C ARG A 23 12.72 -2.12 2.88
N MET A 24 11.85 -1.13 2.96
CA MET A 24 11.35 -0.37 1.82
C MET A 24 12.26 0.82 1.50
N SER A 25 12.55 1.00 0.21
CA SER A 25 13.15 2.24 -0.29
C SER A 25 12.17 3.42 -0.12
N VAL A 26 12.65 4.67 -0.26
CA VAL A 26 11.75 5.85 -0.29
C VAL A 26 10.76 5.73 -1.46
N ALA A 27 11.21 5.26 -2.63
CA ALA A 27 10.36 5.04 -3.79
C ALA A 27 9.28 3.97 -3.50
N ASP A 28 9.64 2.88 -2.83
CA ASP A 28 8.68 1.83 -2.43
C ASP A 28 7.60 2.42 -1.50
N LYS A 29 8.00 3.29 -0.56
CA LYS A 29 7.06 3.94 0.38
C LYS A 29 6.11 4.88 -0.35
N ILE A 30 6.63 5.66 -1.30
CA ILE A 30 5.81 6.53 -2.15
C ILE A 30 4.86 5.68 -3.01
N GLY A 31 5.34 4.59 -3.60
CA GLY A 31 4.53 3.64 -4.37
C GLY A 31 3.32 3.14 -3.57
N GLN A 32 3.51 2.80 -2.30
CA GLN A 32 2.41 2.37 -1.42
C GLN A 32 1.34 3.45 -1.13
N LEU A 33 1.65 4.73 -1.33
CA LEU A 33 0.68 5.83 -1.18
C LEU A 33 -0.11 6.10 -2.46
N ILE A 34 0.36 5.60 -3.61
CA ILE A 34 -0.24 5.85 -4.93
C ILE A 34 -1.29 4.79 -5.22
N ARG A 35 -2.43 5.25 -5.77
CA ARG A 35 -3.47 4.42 -6.38
C ARG A 35 -3.50 4.70 -7.88
N VAL A 36 -3.51 3.65 -8.68
CA VAL A 36 -3.64 3.75 -10.14
C VAL A 36 -4.95 3.09 -10.60
N ASP A 37 -5.49 3.58 -11.70
CA ASP A 37 -6.57 2.90 -12.42
C ASP A 37 -6.03 1.69 -13.22
N ILE A 38 -6.80 0.61 -13.28
CA ILE A 38 -6.41 -0.62 -13.98
C ILE A 38 -6.17 -0.41 -15.49
N ALA A 39 -6.84 0.55 -16.13
CA ALA A 39 -6.66 0.89 -17.53
C ALA A 39 -5.39 1.72 -17.79
N SER A 40 -4.73 2.21 -16.73
CA SER A 40 -3.57 3.12 -16.81
C SER A 40 -2.24 2.46 -16.46
N ILE A 41 -2.17 1.12 -16.39
CA ILE A 41 -0.95 0.42 -15.97
C ILE A 41 -0.75 -0.94 -16.63
N GLU A 42 0.51 -1.29 -16.90
CA GLU A 42 0.92 -2.62 -17.34
C GLU A 42 1.33 -3.55 -16.17
N PRO A 43 1.19 -4.89 -16.30
CA PRO A 43 1.60 -5.82 -15.25
C PRO A 43 3.08 -5.72 -14.82
N LEU A 44 3.97 -5.32 -15.74
CA LEU A 44 5.39 -5.11 -15.43
C LEU A 44 5.62 -3.88 -14.55
N GLU A 45 4.84 -2.83 -14.76
CA GLU A 45 4.92 -1.58 -14.01
C GLU A 45 4.50 -1.77 -12.55
N LEU A 46 3.60 -2.72 -12.26
CA LEU A 46 3.26 -3.08 -10.89
C LEU A 46 4.46 -3.60 -10.09
N ARG A 47 5.34 -4.39 -10.75
CA ARG A 47 6.58 -4.88 -10.11
C ARG A 47 7.60 -3.78 -9.96
N THR A 48 7.63 -2.84 -10.90
CA THR A 48 8.58 -1.74 -10.95
C THR A 48 8.27 -0.67 -9.90
N TYR A 49 7.03 -0.21 -9.82
CA TYR A 49 6.63 0.92 -8.98
C TYR A 49 6.03 0.52 -7.63
N LYS A 50 5.74 -0.77 -7.41
CA LYS A 50 5.22 -1.31 -6.13
C LYS A 50 4.06 -0.49 -5.58
N LEU A 51 3.05 -0.28 -6.42
CA LEU A 51 1.88 0.54 -6.08
C LEU A 51 1.09 -0.03 -4.90
N GLY A 52 0.50 0.87 -4.10
CA GLY A 52 -0.24 0.49 -2.90
C GLY A 52 -1.65 -0.02 -3.18
N SER A 53 -2.26 0.43 -4.28
CA SER A 53 -3.57 -0.08 -4.70
C SER A 53 -3.81 0.10 -6.20
N ILE A 54 -4.60 -0.81 -6.76
CA ILE A 54 -5.17 -0.70 -8.11
C ILE A 54 -6.67 -0.50 -7.93
N LEU A 55 -7.22 0.49 -8.61
CA LEU A 55 -8.64 0.70 -8.74
C LEU A 55 -9.13 -0.04 -9.98
N ASN A 56 -10.00 -1.02 -9.78
CA ASN A 56 -10.85 -1.58 -10.83
C ASN A 56 -12.28 -1.08 -10.58
N GLY A 57 -12.46 0.23 -10.74
CA GLY A 57 -13.78 0.84 -10.76
C GLY A 57 -14.34 0.75 -12.17
N VAL A 58 -15.66 0.63 -12.30
CA VAL A 58 -16.31 1.04 -13.53
C VAL A 58 -16.14 2.56 -13.61
N ASN A 59 -15.25 3.04 -14.47
CA ASN A 59 -15.34 4.42 -14.94
C ASN A 59 -16.33 4.44 -16.10
N ALA A 60 -17.44 5.13 -15.86
CA ALA A 60 -18.37 5.58 -16.87
C ALA A 60 -17.63 6.52 -17.83
N ASP A 61 -17.68 6.19 -19.11
CA ASP A 61 -18.00 7.23 -20.08
C ASP A 61 -19.45 7.71 -19.84
#